data_AF-A0A930SQS7-F1
#
_entry.id   AF-A0A930SQS7-F1
#
_cell.length_a   1.000
_cell.length_b   1.000
_cell.length_c   1.000
_cell.angle_alpha   90.00
_cell.angle_beta   90.00
_cell.angle_gamma   90.00
#
_symmetry.space_group_name_H-M   'P 1'
#
loop_
_entity.id
_entity.type
_entity.pdbx_description
1 polymer ?
#
loop_
_entity_poly.entity_id
_entity_poly.type
_entity_poly.pdbx_seq_one_letter_code
_entity_poly.pdbx_strand_id
1 'polypeptide(L)'
;MSISLGLSLALSLGLTRSLLLASLRMVLQLSLLGLILNGIFTRQSPWEVLGLALLMTLAAGWTAVSRVKHPYRGLYRDGLLAIALSSWLMTATMLTVVQQPQPWFLPQLLIPTLGMILGNGLSGMALALDRFLEQLQLQREQIEGALLLGATRWEATRALFRDCLRTGLMPTTNAMLAAGLVSLPGMMTGQILGGADPQQAARYQMVIFFLILSSTALGTGGLLWLAWRQLLPPERLALERLHQPALRQRRAKRGKP
;
A
#
# COMPACT_ATOMS: atom_id res chain seq x y z
N MET A 1 17.86 17.26 4.22
CA MET A 1 16.77 18.23 3.94
C MET A 1 17.26 19.50 3.26
N SER A 2 18.30 20.17 3.77
CA SER A 2 18.84 21.40 3.15
C SER A 2 19.24 21.23 1.67
N ILE A 3 19.85 20.08 1.32
CA ILE A 3 20.21 19.76 -0.07
C ILE A 3 18.95 19.62 -0.95
N SER A 4 17.97 18.83 -0.53
CA SER A 4 16.72 18.62 -1.28
C SER A 4 15.90 19.90 -1.45
N LEU A 5 15.91 20.77 -0.43
CA LEU A 5 15.26 22.08 -0.47
C LEU A 5 16.01 23.04 -1.42
N GLY A 6 17.34 23.07 -1.35
CA GLY A 6 18.17 23.85 -2.27
C GLY A 6 17.96 23.44 -3.72
N LEU A 7 17.92 22.13 -3.99
CA LEU A 7 17.65 21.60 -5.33
C LEU A 7 16.23 21.93 -5.82
N SER A 8 15.22 21.82 -4.93
CA SER A 8 13.84 22.19 -5.25
C SER A 8 13.67 23.68 -5.56
N LEU A 9 14.46 24.55 -4.91
CA LEU A 9 14.44 25.98 -5.17
C LEU A 9 15.20 26.31 -6.45
N ALA A 10 16.39 25.72 -6.65
CA ALA A 10 17.20 25.91 -7.86
C ALA A 10 16.47 25.46 -9.13
N LEU A 11 15.75 24.33 -9.05
CA LEU A 11 14.98 23.78 -10.18
C LEU A 11 13.50 24.22 -10.18
N SER A 12 13.09 25.11 -9.28
CA SER A 12 11.70 25.61 -9.17
C SER A 12 10.63 24.50 -9.13
N LEU A 13 10.92 23.37 -8.48
CA LEU A 13 10.06 22.17 -8.49
C LEU A 13 8.75 22.37 -7.70
N GLY A 14 8.60 23.46 -6.95
CA GLY A 14 7.42 23.70 -6.11
C GLY A 14 7.26 22.73 -4.93
N LEU A 15 8.28 21.90 -4.65
CA LEU A 15 8.24 20.85 -3.62
C LEU A 15 8.65 21.36 -2.22
N THR A 16 9.14 22.59 -2.09
CA THR A 16 9.67 23.11 -0.81
C THR A 16 8.66 22.98 0.33
N ARG A 17 7.42 23.43 0.13
CA ARG A 17 6.37 23.36 1.17
C ARG A 17 5.96 21.91 1.48
N SER A 18 5.84 21.06 0.46
CA SER A 18 5.45 19.65 0.65
C SER A 18 6.54 18.85 1.35
N LEU A 19 7.81 19.07 1.02
CA LEU A 19 8.96 18.45 1.68
C LEU A 19 9.06 18.85 3.15
N LEU A 20 8.89 20.15 3.46
CA LEU A 20 8.89 20.64 4.85
C LEU A 20 7.74 20.03 5.67
N LEU A 21 6.52 20.07 5.14
CA LEU A 21 5.35 19.49 5.82
C LEU A 21 5.50 17.97 6.01
N ALA A 22 5.98 17.25 4.99
CA ALA A 22 6.23 15.81 5.09
C ALA A 22 7.30 15.48 6.14
N SER A 23 8.39 16.26 6.17
CA SER A 23 9.48 16.06 7.13
C SER A 23 9.03 16.34 8.56
N LEU A 24 8.35 17.46 8.78
CA LEU A 24 7.82 17.82 10.10
C LEU A 24 6.83 16.77 10.61
N ARG A 25 5.87 16.37 9.75
CA ARG A 25 4.91 15.32 10.06
C ARG A 25 5.60 14.01 10.38
N MET A 26 6.60 13.60 9.61
CA MET A 26 7.36 12.37 9.85
C MET A 26 8.05 12.40 11.22
N VAL A 27 8.75 13.50 11.56
CA VAL A 27 9.42 13.64 12.86
C VAL A 27 8.39 13.53 13.99
N LEU A 28 7.31 14.30 13.93
CA LEU A 28 6.26 14.26 14.95
C LEU A 28 5.63 12.86 15.07
N GLN A 29 5.34 12.19 13.95
CA GLN A 29 4.73 10.87 13.93
C GLN A 29 5.65 9.80 14.51
N LEU A 30 6.94 9.79 14.15
CA LEU A 30 7.90 8.80 14.66
C LEU A 30 8.21 9.03 16.14
N SER A 31 8.36 10.29 16.57
CA SER A 31 8.57 10.62 17.98
C SER A 31 7.36 10.21 18.84
N LEU A 32 6.14 10.54 18.39
CA LEU A 32 4.92 10.16 19.09
C LEU A 32 4.76 8.63 19.14
N LEU A 33 5.02 7.94 18.03
CA LEU A 33 4.97 6.49 17.98
C LEU A 33 5.96 5.86 18.97
N GLY A 34 7.19 6.38 19.07
CA GLY A 34 8.16 5.92 20.06
C GLY A 34 7.66 6.02 21.51
N LEU A 35 7.01 7.13 21.87
CA LEU A 35 6.40 7.32 23.19
C LEU A 35 5.24 6.34 23.45
N ILE A 36 4.36 6.17 22.47
CA ILE A 36 3.23 5.23 22.55
C ILE A 36 3.75 3.80 22.72
N LEU A 37 4.73 3.39 21.92
CA LEU A 37 5.29 2.04 21.95
C LEU A 37 5.92 1.72 23.31
N ASN A 38 6.60 2.68 23.95
CA ASN A 38 7.14 2.47 25.30
C ASN A 38 6.02 2.15 26.32
N GLY A 39 4.89 2.85 26.24
CA GLY A 39 3.72 2.56 27.06
C GLY A 39 3.13 1.17 26.80
N ILE A 40 3.03 0.78 25.53
CA ILE A 40 2.49 -0.54 25.14
C ILE A 40 3.43 -1.68 25.59
N PHE A 41 4.74 -1.50 25.43
CA PHE A 41 5.73 -2.53 25.76
C PHE A 41 5.85 -2.78 27.26
N THR A 42 5.57 -1.76 28.09
CA THR A 42 5.56 -1.89 29.55
C THR A 42 4.29 -2.55 30.07
N ARG A 43 3.12 -2.21 29.52
CA ARG A 43 1.83 -2.77 29.97
C ARG A 43 1.51 -4.15 29.40
N GLN A 44 2.04 -4.48 28.23
CA GLN A 44 1.79 -5.74 27.52
C GLN A 44 0.28 -6.10 27.47
N SER A 45 -0.58 -5.11 27.26
CA SER A 45 -2.03 -5.32 27.16
C SER A 45 -2.42 -5.67 25.72
N PRO A 46 -3.14 -6.79 25.48
CA PRO A 46 -3.54 -7.18 24.13
C PRO A 46 -4.44 -6.13 23.46
N TRP A 47 -5.25 -5.42 24.24
CA TRP A 47 -6.16 -4.40 23.73
C TRP A 47 -5.42 -3.17 23.21
N GLU A 48 -4.32 -2.77 23.85
CA GLU A 48 -3.51 -1.64 23.39
C GLU A 48 -2.78 -1.99 22.07
N VAL A 49 -2.25 -3.21 21.98
CA VAL A 49 -1.57 -3.72 20.78
C VAL A 49 -2.55 -3.81 19.60
N LEU A 50 -3.71 -4.42 19.81
CA LEU A 50 -4.74 -4.54 18.78
C LEU A 50 -5.34 -3.19 18.40
N GLY A 51 -5.52 -2.29 19.37
CA GLY A 51 -5.99 -0.92 19.13
C GLY A 51 -5.02 -0.14 18.22
N LEU A 52 -3.72 -0.20 18.50
CA LEU A 52 -2.71 0.40 17.65
C LEU A 52 -2.64 -0.26 16.26
N ALA A 53 -2.68 -1.60 16.20
CA ALA A 53 -2.69 -2.36 14.94
C ALA A 53 -3.89 -1.99 14.05
N LEU A 54 -5.07 -1.82 14.65
CA LEU A 54 -6.28 -1.38 13.96
C LEU A 54 -6.13 0.06 13.45
N LEU A 55 -5.62 0.97 14.29
CA LEU A 55 -5.37 2.36 13.89
C LEU A 55 -4.38 2.44 12.71
N MET A 56 -3.29 1.65 12.75
CA MET A 56 -2.34 1.55 11.65
C MET A 56 -2.99 1.03 10.37
N THR A 57 -3.88 0.03 10.48
CA THR A 57 -4.60 -0.53 9.34
C THR A 57 -5.56 0.48 8.71
N LEU A 58 -6.31 1.22 9.52
CA LEU A 58 -7.20 2.30 9.06
C LEU A 58 -6.43 3.42 8.37
N ALA A 59 -5.32 3.86 8.99
CA ALA A 59 -4.45 4.89 8.41
C ALA A 59 -3.82 4.43 7.08
N ALA A 60 -3.42 3.16 6.99
CA ALA A 60 -2.89 2.57 5.77
C ALA A 60 -3.96 2.51 4.66
N GLY A 61 -5.16 2.05 4.96
CA GLY A 61 -6.29 2.03 4.02
C GLY A 61 -6.64 3.43 3.49
N TRP A 62 -6.69 4.44 4.38
CA TRP A 62 -6.86 5.83 3.99
C TRP A 62 -5.76 6.32 3.05
N THR A 63 -4.51 6.01 3.39
CA THR A 63 -3.34 6.43 2.60
C THR A 63 -3.31 5.75 1.23
N ALA A 64 -3.76 4.49 1.13
CA ALA A 64 -3.82 3.75 -0.14
C ALA A 64 -4.72 4.45 -1.15
N VAL A 65 -5.91 4.84 -0.68
CA VAL A 65 -6.94 5.45 -1.51
C VAL A 65 -6.60 6.90 -1.84
N SER A 66 -5.98 7.63 -0.90
CA SER A 66 -5.58 9.02 -1.08
C SER A 66 -4.50 9.22 -2.15
N ARG A 67 -3.77 8.16 -2.54
CA ARG A 67 -2.73 8.20 -3.57
C ARG A 67 -3.28 8.05 -4.99
N VAL A 68 -4.52 7.59 -5.15
CA VAL A 68 -5.13 7.27 -6.44
C VAL A 68 -5.70 8.53 -7.08
N LYS A 69 -5.33 8.81 -8.34
CA LYS A 69 -5.75 10.06 -9.02
C LYS A 69 -7.23 10.06 -9.41
N HIS A 70 -7.75 8.90 -9.80
CA HIS A 70 -9.10 8.75 -10.34
C HIS A 70 -9.94 7.80 -9.48
N PRO A 71 -10.31 8.17 -8.24
CA PRO A 71 -11.03 7.26 -7.35
C PRO A 71 -12.43 6.93 -7.91
N TYR A 72 -12.90 5.70 -7.67
CA TYR A 72 -14.27 5.30 -7.94
C TYR A 72 -15.09 5.21 -6.64
N ARG A 73 -16.42 5.22 -6.74
CA ARG A 73 -17.32 5.12 -5.58
C ARG A 73 -17.11 3.79 -4.84
N GLY A 74 -16.73 3.86 -3.57
CA GLY A 74 -16.49 2.67 -2.74
C GLY A 74 -15.02 2.25 -2.64
N LEU A 75 -14.10 2.93 -3.34
CA LEU A 75 -12.68 2.61 -3.32
C LEU A 75 -12.08 2.56 -1.90
N TYR A 76 -12.51 3.44 -0.99
CA TYR A 76 -12.04 3.40 0.40
C TYR A 76 -12.36 2.06 1.09
N ARG A 77 -13.56 1.52 0.89
CA ARG A 77 -13.97 0.25 1.48
C ARG A 77 -13.20 -0.91 0.85
N ASP A 78 -13.07 -0.91 -0.47
CA ASP A 78 -12.34 -1.95 -1.20
C ASP A 78 -10.85 -1.96 -0.81
N GLY A 79 -10.22 -0.79 -0.76
CA GLY A 79 -8.83 -0.62 -0.35
C GLY A 79 -8.60 -1.04 1.10
N LEU A 80 -9.48 -0.63 2.02
CA LEU A 80 -9.41 -1.02 3.42
C LEU A 80 -9.59 -2.53 3.60
N LEU A 81 -10.58 -3.14 2.92
CA LEU A 81 -10.81 -4.59 3.00
C LEU A 81 -9.63 -5.37 2.43
N ALA A 82 -9.12 -4.98 1.26
CA ALA A 82 -8.01 -5.65 0.61
C ALA A 82 -6.73 -5.58 1.47
N ILE A 83 -6.38 -4.40 1.98
CA ILE A 83 -5.19 -4.23 2.82
C ILE A 83 -5.35 -4.88 4.19
N ALA A 84 -6.52 -4.78 4.82
CA ALA A 84 -6.77 -5.39 6.12
C ALA A 84 -6.69 -6.92 6.01
N LEU A 85 -7.45 -7.53 5.09
CA LEU A 85 -7.45 -8.99 4.93
C LEU A 85 -6.06 -9.51 4.60
N SER A 86 -5.35 -8.91 3.66
CA SER A 86 -4.03 -9.41 3.27
C SER A 86 -2.96 -9.20 4.35
N SER A 87 -2.99 -8.08 5.07
CA SER A 87 -1.97 -7.77 6.09
C SER A 87 -2.21 -8.53 7.38
N TRP A 88 -3.45 -8.61 7.84
CA TRP A 88 -3.80 -9.38 9.05
C TRP A 88 -3.64 -10.87 8.84
N LEU A 89 -3.98 -11.40 7.66
CA LEU A 89 -3.76 -12.81 7.36
C LEU A 89 -2.27 -13.17 7.44
N MET A 90 -1.39 -12.40 6.77
CA MET A 90 0.05 -12.69 6.77
C MET A 90 0.70 -12.41 8.13
N THR A 91 0.23 -11.38 8.86
CA THR A 91 0.69 -11.13 10.23
C THR A 91 0.27 -12.26 11.17
N ALA A 92 -0.96 -12.77 11.03
CA ALA A 92 -1.43 -13.93 11.78
C ALA A 92 -0.57 -15.16 11.45
N THR A 93 -0.27 -15.43 10.17
CA THR A 93 0.63 -16.53 9.77
C THR A 93 2.01 -16.41 10.43
N MET A 94 2.57 -15.19 10.51
CA MET A 94 3.84 -14.97 11.21
C MET A 94 3.77 -15.36 12.69
N LEU A 95 2.69 -14.94 13.37
CA LEU A 95 2.54 -15.17 14.80
C LEU A 95 2.15 -16.61 15.13
N THR A 96 1.32 -17.27 14.32
CA THR A 96 0.78 -18.59 14.66
C THR A 96 1.55 -19.76 14.03
N VAL A 97 2.17 -19.57 12.87
CA VAL A 97 2.87 -20.65 12.16
C VAL A 97 4.37 -20.53 12.31
N VAL A 98 4.92 -19.33 12.10
CA VAL A 98 6.37 -19.13 12.01
C VAL A 98 7.02 -18.99 13.38
N GLN A 99 6.58 -18.02 14.18
CA GLN A 99 7.28 -17.64 15.42
C GLN A 99 6.66 -18.20 16.69
N GLN A 100 5.34 -18.35 16.73
CA GLN A 100 4.61 -18.87 17.88
C GLN A 100 5.06 -18.22 19.21
N PRO A 101 5.09 -16.87 19.30
CA PRO A 101 5.55 -16.20 20.51
C PRO A 101 4.57 -16.46 21.66
N GLN A 102 5.10 -16.50 22.88
CA GLN A 102 4.32 -16.52 24.11
C GLN A 102 4.53 -15.19 24.83
N PRO A 103 3.53 -14.31 24.94
CA PRO A 103 2.15 -14.41 24.44
C PRO A 103 2.03 -14.18 22.92
N TRP A 104 0.92 -14.65 22.32
CA TRP A 104 0.66 -14.54 20.87
C TRP A 104 0.64 -13.09 20.35
N PHE A 105 0.33 -12.13 21.21
CA PHE A 105 0.24 -10.71 20.88
C PHE A 105 1.53 -9.92 21.16
N LEU A 106 2.69 -10.59 21.26
CA LEU A 106 3.97 -9.98 21.61
C LEU A 106 4.19 -8.65 20.85
N PRO A 107 4.14 -7.48 21.55
CA PRO A 107 4.09 -6.17 20.91
C PRO A 107 5.26 -5.90 19.96
N GLN A 108 6.46 -6.32 20.37
CA GLN A 108 7.71 -6.13 19.63
C GLN A 108 7.75 -6.92 18.32
N LEU A 109 6.93 -7.97 18.18
CA LEU A 109 6.83 -8.75 16.95
C LEU A 109 5.63 -8.32 16.11
N LEU A 110 4.45 -8.19 16.72
CA LEU A 110 3.20 -7.90 16.01
C LEU A 110 3.24 -6.52 15.34
N ILE A 111 3.56 -5.47 16.08
CA ILE A 111 3.44 -4.09 15.59
C ILE A 111 4.44 -3.82 14.46
N PRO A 112 5.74 -4.18 14.56
CA PRO A 112 6.67 -3.97 13.45
C PRO A 112 6.36 -4.84 12.24
N THR A 113 5.96 -6.11 12.44
CA THR A 113 5.61 -7.02 11.33
C THR A 113 4.42 -6.46 10.55
N LEU A 114 3.34 -6.10 11.25
CA LEU A 114 2.17 -5.49 10.62
C LEU A 114 2.52 -4.18 9.93
N GLY A 115 3.31 -3.31 10.58
CA GLY A 115 3.75 -2.03 10.02
C GLY A 115 4.54 -2.19 8.73
N MET A 116 5.47 -3.14 8.66
CA MET A 116 6.23 -3.43 7.44
C MET A 116 5.35 -4.00 6.34
N ILE A 117 4.43 -4.91 6.66
CA ILE A 117 3.50 -5.49 5.69
C ILE A 117 2.57 -4.42 5.12
N LEU A 118 1.97 -3.59 5.99
CA LEU A 118 1.12 -2.47 5.58
C LEU A 118 1.88 -1.46 4.72
N GLY A 119 3.07 -1.03 5.15
CA GLY A 119 3.85 0.01 4.48
C GLY A 119 4.31 -0.40 3.07
N ASN A 120 4.80 -1.63 2.91
CA ASN A 120 5.23 -2.15 1.62
C ASN A 120 4.02 -2.50 0.73
N GLY A 121 3.01 -3.18 1.29
CA GLY A 121 1.80 -3.57 0.55
C GLY A 121 1.02 -2.38 0.01
N LEU A 122 0.89 -1.31 0.80
CA LEU A 122 0.28 -0.03 0.42
C LEU A 122 0.85 0.52 -0.88
N SER A 123 2.17 0.50 -1.02
CA SER A 123 2.86 1.07 -2.19
C SER A 123 2.57 0.27 -3.45
N GLY A 124 2.60 -1.07 -3.36
CA GLY A 124 2.27 -1.95 -4.47
C GLY A 124 0.80 -1.85 -4.90
N MET A 125 -0.13 -1.84 -3.94
CA MET A 125 -1.56 -1.71 -4.19
C MET A 125 -1.91 -0.40 -4.88
N ALA A 126 -1.41 0.73 -4.35
CA ALA A 126 -1.69 2.05 -4.90
C ALA A 126 -1.17 2.17 -6.34
N LEU A 127 0.04 1.66 -6.61
CA LEU A 127 0.64 1.69 -7.95
C LEU A 127 -0.14 0.84 -8.96
N ALA A 128 -0.49 -0.40 -8.59
CA ALA A 128 -1.26 -1.28 -9.45
C ALA A 128 -2.65 -0.73 -9.74
N LEU A 129 -3.33 -0.19 -8.72
CA LEU A 129 -4.66 0.37 -8.88
C LEU A 129 -4.64 1.64 -9.74
N ASP A 130 -3.73 2.59 -9.48
CA ASP A 130 -3.65 3.83 -10.27
C ASP A 130 -3.40 3.49 -11.76
N ARG A 131 -2.49 2.55 -12.02
CA ARG A 131 -2.21 2.06 -13.38
C ARG A 131 -3.40 1.32 -13.98
N PHE A 132 -4.13 0.53 -13.21
CA PHE A 132 -5.33 -0.17 -13.69
C PHE A 132 -6.42 0.81 -14.13
N LEU A 133 -6.70 1.83 -13.31
CA LEU A 133 -7.71 2.83 -13.61
C LEU A 133 -7.31 3.70 -14.82
N GLU A 134 -6.03 4.05 -14.92
CA GLU A 134 -5.49 4.77 -16.08
C GLU A 134 -5.59 3.93 -17.36
N GLN A 135 -5.17 2.66 -17.33
CA GLN A 135 -5.22 1.78 -18.49
C GLN A 135 -6.66 1.48 -18.95
N LEU A 136 -7.61 1.37 -18.01
CA LEU A 136 -9.03 1.23 -18.36
C LEU A 136 -9.57 2.45 -19.11
N GLN A 137 -9.10 3.65 -18.79
CA GLN A 137 -9.47 4.87 -19.53
C GLN A 137 -8.80 4.92 -20.90
N LEU A 138 -7.51 4.58 -20.97
CA LEU A 138 -6.73 4.62 -22.21
C LEU A 138 -7.17 3.55 -23.23
N GLN A 139 -7.47 2.33 -22.78
CA GLN A 139 -7.84 1.20 -23.63
C GLN A 139 -9.36 1.04 -23.77
N ARG A 140 -10.14 2.08 -23.44
CA ARG A 140 -11.60 2.03 -23.42
C ARG A 140 -12.19 1.48 -24.73
N GLU A 141 -11.79 2.04 -25.87
CA GLU A 141 -12.32 1.66 -27.18
C GLU A 141 -11.99 0.21 -27.54
N GLN A 142 -10.80 -0.27 -27.17
CA GLN A 142 -10.37 -1.65 -27.40
C GLN A 142 -11.18 -2.63 -26.55
N ILE A 143 -11.42 -2.28 -25.28
CA ILE A 143 -12.22 -3.10 -24.36
C ILE A 143 -13.68 -3.14 -24.83
N GLU A 144 -14.27 -2.00 -25.17
CA GLU A 144 -15.65 -1.92 -25.69
C GLU A 144 -15.78 -2.66 -27.03
N GLY A 145 -14.80 -2.52 -27.93
CA GLY A 145 -14.75 -3.26 -29.19
C GLY A 145 -14.69 -4.78 -28.99
N ALA A 146 -13.85 -5.26 -28.07
CA ALA A 146 -13.78 -6.69 -27.75
C ALA A 146 -15.11 -7.23 -27.19
N LEU A 147 -15.77 -6.46 -26.31
CA LEU A 147 -17.09 -6.82 -25.78
C LEU A 147 -18.15 -6.89 -26.88
N LEU A 148 -18.14 -5.95 -27.83
CA LEU A 148 -19.06 -5.95 -28.98
C LEU A 148 -18.84 -7.15 -29.92
N LEU A 149 -17.60 -7.65 -30.02
CA LEU A 149 -17.25 -8.86 -30.75
C LEU A 149 -17.57 -10.16 -29.97
N GLY A 150 -18.18 -10.06 -28.78
CA GLY A 150 -18.61 -11.20 -27.97
C GLY A 150 -17.58 -11.72 -26.98
N ALA A 151 -16.45 -11.04 -26.78
CA ALA A 151 -15.49 -11.42 -25.75
C ALA A 151 -16.10 -11.23 -24.35
N THR A 152 -15.76 -12.12 -23.42
CA THR A 152 -16.15 -11.96 -22.02
C THR A 152 -15.41 -10.79 -21.39
N ARG A 153 -15.99 -10.21 -20.33
CA ARG A 153 -15.34 -9.15 -19.53
C ARG A 153 -13.94 -9.52 -19.06
N TRP A 154 -13.72 -10.80 -18.73
CA TRP A 154 -12.42 -11.28 -18.31
C TRP A 154 -11.46 -11.35 -19.49
N GLU A 155 -11.85 -11.93 -20.62
CA GLU A 155 -11.01 -11.97 -21.83
C GLU A 155 -10.58 -10.57 -22.28
N ALA A 156 -11.51 -9.62 -22.31
CA ALA A 156 -11.24 -8.24 -22.72
C ALA A 156 -10.27 -7.49 -21.78
N THR A 157 -10.10 -7.93 -20.52
CA THR A 157 -9.29 -7.21 -19.52
C THR A 157 -8.19 -8.04 -18.85
N ARG A 158 -8.07 -9.32 -19.17
CA ARG A 158 -7.12 -10.25 -18.53
C ARG A 158 -5.68 -9.80 -18.69
N ALA A 159 -5.29 -9.35 -19.88
CA ALA A 159 -3.93 -8.86 -20.13
C ALA A 159 -3.63 -7.62 -19.28
N LEU A 160 -4.51 -6.62 -19.33
CA LEU A 160 -4.45 -5.40 -18.53
C LEU A 160 -4.35 -5.70 -17.03
N PHE A 161 -5.20 -6.61 -16.52
CA PHE A 161 -5.19 -7.03 -15.12
C PHE A 161 -3.85 -7.63 -14.71
N ARG A 162 -3.30 -8.55 -15.53
CA ARG A 162 -2.00 -9.20 -15.27
C ARG A 162 -0.87 -8.19 -15.24
N ASP A 163 -0.86 -7.23 -16.16
CA ASP A 163 0.19 -6.21 -16.24
C ASP A 163 0.14 -5.25 -15.05
N CYS A 164 -1.06 -4.86 -14.61
CA CYS A 164 -1.24 -4.00 -13.44
C CYS A 164 -0.85 -4.73 -12.15
N LEU A 165 -1.25 -6.00 -12.00
CA LEU A 165 -0.83 -6.82 -10.86
C LEU A 165 0.70 -6.98 -10.81
N ARG A 166 1.33 -7.26 -11.96
CA ARG A 166 2.80 -7.35 -12.06
C ARG A 166 3.44 -6.03 -11.65
N THR A 167 2.90 -4.91 -12.10
CA THR A 167 3.41 -3.57 -11.74
C THR A 167 3.39 -3.34 -10.23
N GLY A 168 2.31 -3.74 -9.54
CA GLY A 168 2.22 -3.63 -8.08
C GLY A 168 3.22 -4.49 -7.31
N LEU A 169 3.64 -5.61 -7.89
CA LEU A 169 4.60 -6.53 -7.26
C LEU A 169 6.06 -6.14 -7.48
N MET A 170 6.36 -5.37 -8.54
CA MET A 170 7.73 -4.97 -8.88
C MET A 170 8.51 -4.34 -7.72
N PRO A 171 7.98 -3.39 -6.92
CA PRO A 171 8.75 -2.79 -5.83
C PRO A 171 9.24 -3.82 -4.81
N THR A 172 8.38 -4.75 -4.42
CA THR A 172 8.72 -5.81 -3.47
C THR A 172 9.72 -6.78 -4.06
N THR A 173 9.53 -7.22 -5.30
CA THR A 173 10.48 -8.11 -6.00
C THR A 173 11.85 -7.45 -6.16
N ASN A 174 11.89 -6.16 -6.52
CA ASN A 174 13.13 -5.42 -6.66
C ASN A 174 13.85 -5.26 -5.32
N ALA A 175 13.11 -5.00 -4.23
CA ALA A 175 13.67 -4.94 -2.88
C ALA A 175 14.27 -6.30 -2.46
N MET A 176 13.63 -7.41 -2.81
CA MET A 176 14.14 -8.76 -2.55
C MET A 176 15.42 -9.06 -3.33
N LEU A 177 15.47 -8.68 -4.62
CA LEU A 177 16.67 -8.88 -5.46
C LEU A 177 17.87 -8.07 -4.98
N ALA A 178 17.62 -6.86 -4.47
CA ALA A 178 18.67 -5.98 -3.94
C ALA A 178 19.11 -6.34 -2.52
N ALA A 179 18.27 -7.05 -1.75
CA ALA A 179 18.54 -7.39 -0.36
C ALA A 179 19.77 -8.30 -0.24
N GLY A 180 20.68 -7.95 0.67
CA GLY A 180 21.91 -8.69 0.93
C GLY A 180 23.06 -8.40 -0.04
N LEU A 181 22.78 -7.89 -1.25
CA LEU A 181 23.82 -7.45 -2.21
C LEU A 181 24.07 -5.95 -2.17
N VAL A 182 23.01 -5.15 -2.24
CA VAL A 182 23.09 -3.68 -2.34
C VAL A 182 22.58 -3.00 -1.08
N SER A 183 21.67 -3.65 -0.35
CA SER A 183 21.07 -3.09 0.85
C SER A 183 20.88 -4.13 1.95
N LEU A 184 21.20 -3.76 3.18
CA LEU A 184 20.76 -4.46 4.38
C LEU A 184 19.41 -3.89 4.81
N PRO A 185 18.34 -4.71 4.89
CA PRO A 185 17.04 -4.26 5.36
C PRO A 185 17.13 -3.59 6.75
N GLY A 186 16.30 -2.58 6.98
CA GLY A 186 16.38 -1.75 8.18
C GLY A 186 16.17 -2.52 9.49
N MET A 187 15.20 -3.45 9.52
CA MET A 187 14.96 -4.30 10.70
C MET A 187 16.17 -5.21 10.98
N MET A 188 16.70 -5.88 9.96
CA MET A 188 17.90 -6.73 10.08
C MET A 188 19.09 -5.93 10.61
N THR A 189 19.34 -4.74 10.05
CA THR A 189 20.41 -3.85 10.51
C THR A 189 20.18 -3.43 11.97
N GLY A 190 18.94 -3.06 12.32
CA GLY A 190 18.58 -2.70 13.70
C GLY A 190 18.79 -3.83 14.70
N GLN A 191 18.47 -5.07 14.32
CA GLN A 191 18.71 -6.26 15.14
C GLN A 191 20.21 -6.50 15.34
N ILE A 192 21.02 -6.41 14.28
CA ILE A 192 22.47 -6.57 14.35
C ILE A 192 23.11 -5.48 15.23
N LEU A 193 22.70 -4.22 15.04
CA LEU A 193 23.15 -3.10 15.89
C LEU A 193 22.71 -3.27 17.34
N GLY A 194 21.58 -3.93 17.58
CA GLY A 194 21.08 -4.34 18.90
C GLY A 194 21.78 -5.57 19.49
N GLY A 195 22.79 -6.12 18.82
CA GLY A 195 23.57 -7.26 19.30
C GLY A 195 23.00 -8.64 18.96
N ALA A 196 21.99 -8.72 18.10
CA ALA A 196 21.46 -10.01 17.63
C ALA A 196 22.45 -10.70 16.68
N ASP A 197 22.42 -12.04 16.68
CA ASP A 197 23.20 -12.83 15.74
C ASP A 197 22.82 -12.50 14.27
N PRO A 198 23.79 -12.16 13.40
CA PRO A 198 23.51 -11.81 12.01
C PRO A 198 22.82 -12.90 11.21
N GLN A 199 23.09 -14.18 11.50
CA GLN A 199 22.48 -15.30 10.79
C GLN A 199 21.01 -15.45 11.17
N GLN A 200 20.67 -15.27 12.44
CA GLN A 200 19.29 -15.19 12.90
C GLN A 200 18.56 -14.01 12.25
N ALA A 201 19.12 -12.80 12.33
CA ALA A 201 18.52 -11.61 11.73
C ALA A 201 18.24 -11.79 10.23
N ALA A 202 19.16 -12.42 9.49
CA ALA A 202 18.98 -12.74 8.08
C ALA A 202 17.80 -13.69 7.83
N ARG A 203 17.68 -14.79 8.59
CA ARG A 203 16.57 -15.75 8.45
C ARG A 203 15.21 -15.11 8.73
N TYR A 204 15.13 -14.29 9.78
CA TYR A 204 13.92 -13.52 10.07
C TYR A 204 13.55 -12.59 8.92
N GLN A 205 14.54 -11.89 8.36
CA GLN A 205 14.31 -10.95 7.28
C GLN A 205 13.87 -11.63 5.97
N MET A 206 14.37 -12.83 5.68
CA MET A 206 13.89 -13.65 4.56
C MET A 206 12.40 -13.95 4.70
N VAL A 207 11.95 -14.40 5.87
CA VAL A 207 10.53 -14.68 6.14
C VAL A 207 9.68 -13.42 5.96
N ILE A 208 10.14 -12.28 6.49
CA ILE A 208 9.43 -11.00 6.34
C ILE A 208 9.26 -10.63 4.86
N PHE A 209 10.27 -10.82 4.02
CA PHE A 209 10.11 -10.57 2.57
C PHE A 209 9.05 -11.46 1.93
N PHE A 210 9.01 -12.75 2.27
CA PHE A 210 7.97 -13.66 1.75
C PHE A 210 6.57 -13.28 2.21
N LEU A 211 6.42 -12.82 3.45
CA LEU A 211 5.15 -12.33 3.98
C LEU A 211 4.71 -11.02 3.32
N ILE A 212 5.63 -10.08 3.12
CA ILE A 212 5.35 -8.83 2.40
C ILE A 212 4.93 -9.15 0.96
N LEU A 213 5.66 -10.00 0.25
CA LEU A 213 5.33 -10.38 -1.12
C LEU A 213 3.95 -11.03 -1.21
N SER A 214 3.67 -12.01 -0.34
CA SER A 214 2.38 -12.70 -0.28
C SER A 214 1.23 -11.75 0.06
N SER A 215 1.42 -10.88 1.05
CA SER A 215 0.41 -9.87 1.41
C SER A 215 0.17 -8.88 0.29
N THR A 216 1.23 -8.42 -0.38
CA THR A 216 1.13 -7.50 -1.50
C THR A 216 0.41 -8.15 -2.68
N ALA A 217 0.70 -9.42 -2.99
CA ALA A 217 0.03 -10.17 -4.04
C ALA A 217 -1.47 -10.37 -3.77
N LEU A 218 -1.81 -10.86 -2.58
CA LEU A 218 -3.19 -11.08 -2.16
C LEU A 218 -3.98 -9.78 -2.15
N GLY A 219 -3.43 -8.75 -1.54
CA GLY A 219 -4.12 -7.50 -1.37
C GLY A 219 -4.19 -6.67 -2.66
N THR A 220 -3.16 -6.67 -3.49
CA THR A 220 -3.21 -6.03 -4.82
C THR A 220 -4.17 -6.77 -5.74
N GLY A 221 -4.08 -8.10 -5.81
CA GLY A 221 -5.00 -8.92 -6.61
C GLY A 221 -6.45 -8.76 -6.16
N GLY A 222 -6.70 -8.77 -4.85
CA GLY A 222 -8.02 -8.55 -4.26
C GLY A 222 -8.57 -7.15 -4.57
N LEU A 223 -7.76 -6.10 -4.43
CA LEU A 223 -8.17 -4.74 -4.76
C LEU A 223 -8.49 -4.56 -6.24
N LEU A 224 -7.63 -5.07 -7.13
CA LEU A 224 -7.88 -5.03 -8.58
C LEU A 224 -9.14 -5.82 -8.95
N TRP A 225 -9.37 -6.97 -8.30
CA TRP A 225 -10.58 -7.77 -8.52
C TRP A 225 -11.85 -7.02 -8.12
N LEU A 226 -11.84 -6.36 -6.95
CA LEU A 226 -12.95 -5.53 -6.49
C LEU A 226 -13.19 -4.34 -7.43
N ALA A 227 -12.12 -3.64 -7.84
CA ALA A 227 -12.20 -2.54 -8.81
C ALA A 227 -12.77 -3.01 -10.15
N TRP A 228 -12.29 -4.14 -10.69
CA TRP A 228 -12.78 -4.75 -11.92
C TRP A 228 -14.27 -5.10 -11.83
N ARG A 229 -14.70 -5.69 -10.71
CA ARG A 229 -16.12 -6.03 -10.48
C ARG A 229 -17.01 -4.79 -10.42
N GLN A 230 -16.51 -3.68 -9.87
CA GLN A 230 -17.26 -2.42 -9.78
C GLN A 230 -17.30 -1.62 -11.09
N LEU A 231 -16.22 -1.64 -11.88
CA LEU A 231 -16.09 -0.81 -13.08
C LEU A 231 -16.56 -1.48 -14.36
N LEU A 232 -16.64 -2.81 -14.38
CA LEU A 232 -17.23 -3.56 -15.49
C LEU A 232 -18.49 -4.27 -14.99
N PRO A 233 -19.69 -3.67 -14.95
CA PRO A 233 -20.93 -4.45 -14.81
C PRO A 233 -21.20 -5.33 -16.04
N PRO A 234 -22.09 -6.34 -15.96
CA PRO A 234 -22.32 -7.33 -17.03
C PRO A 234 -22.71 -6.75 -18.39
N GLU A 235 -23.33 -5.57 -18.43
CA GLU A 235 -23.88 -5.00 -19.67
C GLU A 235 -22.99 -3.93 -20.33
N ARG A 236 -22.03 -3.34 -19.60
CA ARG A 236 -21.21 -2.23 -20.13
C ARG A 236 -20.00 -1.90 -19.26
N LEU A 237 -19.00 -1.28 -19.87
CA LEU A 237 -17.89 -0.64 -19.18
C LEU A 237 -18.40 0.66 -18.50
N ALA A 238 -18.44 0.70 -17.16
CA ALA A 238 -19.02 1.79 -16.38
C ALA A 238 -17.97 2.78 -15.87
N LEU A 239 -17.17 3.35 -16.78
CA LEU A 239 -16.18 4.39 -16.45
C LEU A 239 -16.82 5.67 -15.87
N GLU A 240 -18.13 5.85 -16.05
CA GLU A 240 -18.94 6.90 -15.39
C GLU A 240 -18.85 6.86 -13.85
N ARG A 241 -18.47 5.71 -13.27
CA ARG A 241 -18.28 5.55 -11.81
C ARG A 241 -16.96 6.15 -11.30
N LEU A 242 -16.06 6.53 -12.20
CA LEU A 242 -14.84 7.26 -11.84
C LEU A 242 -15.22 8.71 -11.51
N HIS A 243 -14.80 9.20 -10.35
CA HIS A 243 -14.93 10.62 -10.04
C HIS A 243 -14.04 11.40 -11.00
N GLN A 244 -14.64 12.15 -11.93
CA GLN A 244 -13.91 13.10 -12.76
C GLN A 244 -13.68 14.40 -11.96
N PRO A 245 -12.44 14.75 -11.59
CA PRO A 245 -12.19 16.00 -10.88
C PRO A 245 -12.36 17.24 -11.77
N ALA A 246 -12.37 17.07 -13.10
CA ALA A 246 -12.10 18.18 -14.04
C ALA A 246 -13.33 18.90 -14.64
N LEU A 247 -14.54 18.31 -14.66
CA LEU A 247 -15.70 18.97 -15.29
C LEU A 247 -16.47 19.92 -14.35
N ARG A 248 -16.36 19.77 -13.02
CA ARG A 248 -17.00 20.70 -12.07
C ARG A 248 -16.30 22.06 -11.98
N GLN A 249 -14.98 22.11 -12.12
CA GLN A 249 -14.24 23.39 -12.06
C GLN A 249 -14.38 24.23 -13.34
N ARG A 250 -14.50 23.61 -14.52
CA ARG A 250 -14.75 24.34 -15.77
C ARG A 250 -16.18 24.90 -15.87
N ARG A 251 -17.19 24.21 -15.31
CA ARG A 251 -18.55 24.77 -15.20
C ARG A 251 -18.66 25.88 -14.15
N ALA A 252 -17.94 25.78 -13.03
CA ALA A 252 -17.90 26.85 -12.02
C ALA A 252 -17.21 28.14 -12.52
N LYS A 253 -16.24 28.04 -13.45
CA LYS A 253 -15.60 29.21 -14.08
C LYS A 253 -16.34 29.78 -15.29
N ARG A 254 -17.26 29.04 -15.92
CA ARG A 254 -18.08 29.50 -17.06
C ARG A 254 -19.47 30.02 -16.67
N GLY A 255 -19.84 29.93 -15.39
CA GLY A 255 -21.17 30.30 -14.88
C GLY A 255 -21.18 31.50 -13.94
N LYS A 256 -20.19 32.40 -14.01
CA LYS A 256 -20.33 33.72 -13.40
C LYS A 256 -20.72 34.72 -14.50
N PRO A 257 -21.93 35.33 -14.43
CA PRO A 257 -22.26 36.49 -15.25
C PRO A 257 -21.36 37.68 -14.92
#